data_AF-A0A7S0RW66-F1
#
_entry.id   AF-A0A7S0RW66-F1
#
_cell.length_a   1.000
_cell.length_b   1.000
_cell.length_c   1.000
_cell.angle_alpha   90.00
_cell.angle_beta   90.00
_cell.angle_gamma   90.00
#
_symmetry.space_group_name_H-M   'P 1'
#
loop_
_entity.id
_entity.type
_entity.pdbx_description
1 polymer ?
#
loop_
_entity_poly.entity_id
_entity_poly.type
_entity_poly.pdbx_seq_one_letter_code
_entity_poly.pdbx_strand_id
1 'polypeptide(L)'
;RSTCRPDDSLARVLADAGMILRDPPIMHMLLHETVRTLEGVVERASMPKHEPNLVLLAQLLTLALHAQPLIRNPSKGPAVPAVSTTLMQTFFPLLADAILEREMADSDDEEEAAMPNPQLVTLMQTDAVTRKIALAYILGRLAVGDVSSAYPFLVGAADSLKGEALLDEAAFASSLARRLSTMMQTGKLTHTMPVWEVAVETILLRATQISTAVHEEVLRLLLAAGKNLPREVLSRCVTRALEKTRRQRRHEKKRKRPK
;
A
#
# COMPACT_ATOMS: atom_id res chain seq x y z
N ARG A 1 -35.56 21.32 -20.89
CA ARG A 1 -35.68 19.97 -20.27
C ARG A 1 -34.54 19.14 -20.82
N SER A 2 -33.53 18.88 -19.99
CA SER A 2 -32.31 18.17 -20.37
C SER A 2 -32.63 16.70 -20.64
N THR A 3 -32.37 16.22 -21.85
CA THR A 3 -32.49 14.81 -22.22
C THR A 3 -31.29 14.05 -21.65
N CYS A 4 -31.40 13.56 -20.42
CA CYS A 4 -30.46 12.56 -19.91
C CYS A 4 -30.61 11.30 -20.76
N ARG A 5 -29.56 10.87 -21.46
CA ARG A 5 -29.56 9.57 -22.13
C ARG A 5 -29.56 8.48 -21.06
N PRO A 6 -30.21 7.33 -21.27
CA PRO A 6 -30.23 6.23 -20.29
C PRO A 6 -28.82 5.80 -19.85
N ASP A 7 -27.84 5.89 -20.73
CA ASP A 7 -26.42 5.60 -20.46
C ASP A 7 -25.78 6.55 -19.43
N ASP A 8 -26.24 7.80 -19.36
CA ASP A 8 -25.73 8.78 -18.38
C ASP A 8 -26.18 8.43 -16.95
N SER A 9 -27.29 7.71 -16.80
CA SER A 9 -27.83 7.35 -15.49
C SER A 9 -27.00 6.24 -14.84
N LEU A 10 -26.63 5.21 -15.60
CA LEU A 10 -25.79 4.12 -15.10
C LEU A 10 -24.37 4.60 -14.80
N ALA A 11 -23.78 5.45 -15.63
CA ALA A 11 -22.46 6.04 -15.37
C ALA A 11 -22.43 6.81 -14.05
N ARG A 12 -23.49 7.56 -13.75
CA ARG A 12 -23.62 8.30 -12.47
C ARG A 12 -23.74 7.35 -11.28
N VAL A 13 -24.57 6.32 -11.37
CA VAL A 13 -24.72 5.33 -10.31
C VAL A 13 -23.39 4.62 -10.04
N LEU A 14 -22.66 4.23 -11.08
CA LEU A 14 -21.33 3.60 -10.93
C LEU A 14 -20.29 4.56 -10.34
N ALA A 15 -20.33 5.83 -10.73
CA ALA A 15 -19.48 6.85 -10.14
C ALA A 15 -19.77 7.06 -8.65
N ASP A 16 -21.05 7.19 -8.28
CA ASP A 16 -21.47 7.36 -6.88
C ASP A 16 -21.11 6.12 -6.04
N ALA A 17 -21.37 4.93 -6.55
CA ALA A 17 -20.95 3.69 -5.93
C ALA A 17 -19.43 3.63 -5.76
N GLY A 18 -18.66 3.95 -6.81
CA GLY A 18 -17.20 4.00 -6.74
C GLY A 18 -16.68 5.01 -5.71
N MET A 19 -17.35 6.16 -5.54
CA MET A 19 -17.01 7.13 -4.51
C MET A 19 -17.28 6.61 -3.10
N ILE A 20 -18.38 5.88 -2.90
CA ILE A 20 -18.67 5.20 -1.63
C ILE A 20 -17.60 4.14 -1.35
N LEU A 21 -17.26 3.30 -2.34
CA LEU A 21 -16.25 2.27 -2.18
C LEU A 21 -14.85 2.84 -1.91
N ARG A 22 -14.60 4.08 -2.30
CA ARG A 22 -13.34 4.80 -2.03
C ARG A 22 -13.26 5.39 -0.61
N ASP A 23 -14.36 5.40 0.14
CA ASP A 23 -14.34 5.82 1.53
C ASP A 23 -13.36 4.95 2.36
N PRO A 24 -12.49 5.54 3.20
CA PRO A 24 -11.38 4.78 3.81
C PRO A 24 -11.77 3.50 4.55
N PRO A 25 -12.84 3.45 5.38
CA PRO A 25 -13.29 2.23 6.04
C PRO A 25 -13.67 1.12 5.05
N ILE A 26 -14.38 1.46 3.98
CA ILE A 26 -14.85 0.51 2.97
C ILE A 26 -13.67 0.00 2.14
N MET A 27 -12.79 0.89 1.69
CA MET A 27 -11.57 0.52 0.98
C MET A 27 -10.69 -0.42 1.81
N HIS A 28 -10.51 -0.12 3.10
CA HIS A 28 -9.74 -1.00 3.99
C HIS A 28 -10.38 -2.37 4.16
N MET A 29 -11.71 -2.44 4.28
CA MET A 29 -12.45 -3.70 4.36
C MET A 29 -12.27 -4.52 3.07
N LEU A 30 -12.44 -3.91 1.89
CA LEU A 30 -12.27 -4.59 0.62
C LEU A 30 -10.86 -5.14 0.45
N LEU A 31 -9.83 -4.35 0.78
CA LEU A 31 -8.43 -4.78 0.68
C LEU A 31 -8.13 -5.93 1.64
N HIS A 32 -8.61 -5.84 2.87
CA HIS A 32 -8.43 -6.91 3.87
C HIS A 32 -9.13 -8.20 3.43
N GLU A 33 -10.38 -8.12 2.99
CA GLU A 33 -11.13 -9.28 2.54
C GLU A 33 -10.54 -9.89 1.26
N THR A 34 -9.94 -9.07 0.39
CA THR A 34 -9.21 -9.55 -0.81
C THR A 34 -8.01 -10.39 -0.42
N VAL A 35 -7.17 -9.90 0.50
CA VAL A 35 -6.01 -10.65 0.99
C VAL A 35 -6.45 -11.92 1.69
N ARG A 36 -7.44 -11.83 2.58
CA ARG A 36 -7.98 -12.99 3.31
C ARG A 36 -8.58 -14.05 2.39
N THR A 37 -9.33 -13.62 1.37
CA THR A 37 -9.90 -14.53 0.38
C THR A 37 -8.80 -15.25 -0.38
N LEU A 38 -7.71 -14.56 -0.71
CA LEU A 38 -6.57 -15.16 -1.39
C LEU A 38 -5.81 -16.15 -0.49
N GLU A 39 -5.61 -15.84 0.79
CA GLU A 39 -5.06 -16.79 1.77
C GLU A 39 -5.93 -18.06 1.84
N GLY A 40 -7.26 -17.90 1.93
CA GLY A 40 -8.19 -19.05 1.91
C GLY A 40 -8.21 -19.83 0.59
N VAL A 41 -7.84 -19.20 -0.53
CA VAL A 41 -7.67 -19.89 -1.83
C VAL A 41 -6.43 -20.79 -1.80
N VAL A 42 -5.33 -20.31 -1.20
CA VAL A 42 -4.08 -21.06 -1.00
C VAL A 42 -4.30 -22.23 -0.05
N GLU A 43 -4.96 -21.99 1.10
CA GLU A 43 -5.31 -23.03 2.08
C GLU A 43 -6.13 -24.18 1.45
N ARG A 44 -6.99 -23.87 0.48
CA ARG A 44 -7.81 -24.85 -0.25
C ARG A 44 -7.11 -25.48 -1.46
N ALA A 45 -5.83 -25.17 -1.69
CA ALA A 45 -5.07 -25.56 -2.88
C ALA A 45 -5.83 -25.28 -4.19
N SER A 46 -6.55 -24.16 -4.23
CA SER A 46 -7.38 -23.75 -5.36
C SER A 46 -6.72 -22.64 -6.19
N MET A 47 -7.14 -22.44 -7.44
CA MET A 47 -6.57 -21.37 -8.26
C MET A 47 -7.33 -20.05 -8.07
N PRO A 48 -6.63 -18.90 -7.89
CA PRO A 48 -7.27 -17.60 -7.70
C PRO A 48 -8.30 -17.21 -8.77
N LYS A 49 -8.04 -17.59 -10.03
CA LYS A 49 -8.93 -17.32 -11.18
C LYS A 49 -10.28 -18.04 -11.10
N HIS A 50 -10.40 -19.09 -10.29
CA HIS A 50 -11.64 -19.85 -10.12
C HIS A 50 -12.47 -19.41 -8.91
N GLU A 51 -11.95 -18.49 -8.09
CA GLU A 51 -12.66 -17.97 -6.91
C GLU A 51 -13.56 -16.79 -7.29
N PRO A 52 -14.90 -16.95 -7.30
CA PRO A 52 -15.81 -15.90 -7.76
C PRO A 52 -15.80 -14.67 -6.84
N ASN A 53 -15.59 -14.88 -5.53
CA ASN A 53 -15.49 -13.80 -4.55
C ASN A 53 -14.29 -12.90 -4.82
N LEU A 54 -13.15 -13.50 -5.22
CA LEU A 54 -11.94 -12.74 -5.54
C LEU A 54 -12.13 -11.88 -6.79
N VAL A 55 -12.84 -12.40 -7.80
CA VAL A 55 -13.22 -11.63 -8.99
C VAL A 55 -14.10 -10.44 -8.61
N LEU A 56 -15.11 -10.66 -7.76
CA LEU A 56 -16.00 -9.59 -7.30
C LEU A 56 -15.25 -8.52 -6.52
N LEU A 57 -14.40 -8.91 -5.57
CA LEU A 57 -13.59 -7.97 -4.78
C LEU A 57 -12.66 -7.15 -5.68
N ALA A 58 -12.03 -7.79 -6.68
CA ALA A 58 -11.21 -7.10 -7.67
C ALA A 58 -12.02 -6.11 -8.52
N GLN A 59 -13.26 -6.45 -8.90
CA GLN A 59 -14.16 -5.52 -9.60
C GLN A 59 -14.51 -4.31 -8.74
N LEU A 60 -14.85 -4.53 -7.46
CA LEU A 60 -15.18 -3.45 -6.52
C LEU A 60 -14.00 -2.52 -6.28
N LEU A 61 -12.79 -3.06 -6.09
CA LEU A 61 -11.57 -2.26 -5.97
C LEU A 61 -11.28 -1.48 -7.25
N THR A 62 -11.44 -2.10 -8.41
CA THR A 62 -11.24 -1.42 -9.70
C THR A 62 -12.24 -0.28 -9.86
N LEU A 63 -13.51 -0.49 -9.53
CA LEU A 63 -14.55 0.54 -9.55
C LEU A 63 -14.21 1.71 -8.61
N ALA A 64 -13.78 1.41 -7.38
CA ALA A 64 -13.41 2.42 -6.40
C ALA A 64 -12.26 3.33 -6.89
N LEU A 65 -11.24 2.75 -7.55
CA LEU A 65 -10.09 3.51 -8.05
C LEU A 65 -10.39 4.26 -9.36
N HIS A 66 -11.36 3.79 -10.15
CA HIS A 66 -11.76 4.42 -11.42
C HIS A 66 -12.97 5.35 -11.32
N ALA A 67 -13.52 5.56 -10.12
CA ALA A 67 -14.67 6.43 -9.89
C ALA A 67 -14.45 7.87 -10.38
N GLN A 68 -13.27 8.44 -10.13
CA GLN A 68 -12.95 9.83 -10.51
C GLN A 68 -12.88 10.04 -12.03
N PRO A 69 -12.19 9.18 -12.81
CA PRO A 69 -12.26 9.21 -14.26
C PRO A 69 -13.68 9.13 -14.82
N LEU A 70 -14.55 8.29 -14.24
CA LEU A 70 -15.95 8.15 -14.66
C LEU A 70 -16.75 9.43 -14.44
N ILE A 71 -16.50 10.15 -13.34
CA ILE A 71 -17.12 11.46 -13.05
C ILE A 71 -16.63 12.53 -14.02
N ARG A 72 -15.32 12.55 -14.30
CA ARG A 72 -14.70 13.59 -15.13
C ARG A 72 -15.00 13.43 -16.62
N ASN A 73 -15.09 12.19 -17.10
CA ASN A 73 -15.28 11.88 -18.52
C ASN A 73 -16.43 10.86 -18.71
N PRO A 74 -17.69 11.26 -18.51
CA PRO A 74 -18.84 10.36 -18.66
C PRO A 74 -19.03 9.84 -20.09
N SER A 75 -18.40 10.48 -21.09
CA SER A 75 -18.48 10.10 -22.50
C SER A 75 -17.75 8.80 -22.88
N LYS A 76 -16.94 8.22 -21.98
CA LYS A 76 -16.26 6.93 -22.22
C LYS A 76 -17.12 5.69 -21.92
N GLY A 77 -18.40 5.89 -21.64
CA GLY A 77 -19.42 4.84 -21.56
C GLY A 77 -19.64 4.28 -20.15
N PRO A 78 -20.87 3.89 -19.80
CA PRO A 78 -21.24 3.33 -18.50
C PRO A 78 -20.90 1.83 -18.43
N ALA A 79 -19.62 1.48 -18.49
CA ALA A 79 -19.21 0.10 -18.26
C ALA A 79 -18.64 -0.03 -16.85
N VAL A 80 -19.06 -1.08 -16.14
CA VAL A 80 -18.33 -1.54 -14.95
C VAL A 80 -16.88 -1.78 -15.39
N PRO A 81 -15.88 -1.17 -14.72
CA PRO A 81 -14.49 -1.38 -15.09
C PRO A 81 -14.17 -2.86 -15.10
N ALA A 82 -13.67 -3.36 -16.23
CA ALA A 82 -13.23 -4.75 -16.31
C ALA A 82 -12.07 -4.97 -15.35
N VAL A 83 -12.06 -6.11 -14.66
CA VAL A 83 -10.91 -6.51 -13.87
C VAL A 83 -9.72 -6.68 -14.81
N SER A 84 -8.58 -6.11 -14.42
CA SER A 84 -7.33 -6.32 -15.13
C SER A 84 -7.05 -7.82 -15.25
N THR A 85 -6.90 -8.32 -16.48
CA THR A 85 -6.49 -9.72 -16.71
C THR A 85 -5.14 -9.99 -16.07
N THR A 86 -4.25 -9.00 -16.07
CA THR A 86 -2.96 -9.03 -15.38
C THR A 86 -3.13 -9.23 -13.87
N LEU A 87 -4.14 -8.64 -13.23
CA LEU A 87 -4.40 -8.86 -11.81
C LEU A 87 -4.75 -10.33 -11.54
N MET A 88 -5.71 -10.89 -12.30
CA MET A 88 -6.22 -12.25 -12.09
C MET A 88 -5.25 -13.35 -12.53
N GLN A 89 -4.53 -13.15 -13.63
CA GLN A 89 -3.69 -14.17 -14.25
C GLN A 89 -2.22 -14.06 -13.86
N THR A 90 -1.82 -12.95 -13.26
CA THR A 90 -0.41 -12.72 -12.91
C THR A 90 -0.25 -12.34 -11.45
N PHE A 91 -0.85 -11.23 -11.00
CA PHE A 91 -0.59 -10.75 -9.64
C PHE A 91 -1.12 -11.70 -8.56
N PHE A 92 -2.38 -12.16 -8.65
CA PHE A 92 -2.93 -13.05 -7.64
C PHE A 92 -2.20 -14.40 -7.57
N PRO A 93 -1.86 -15.07 -8.69
CA PRO A 93 -0.97 -16.23 -8.67
C PRO A 93 0.38 -15.92 -8.00
N LEU A 94 1.06 -14.83 -8.37
CA LEU A 94 2.34 -14.46 -7.74
C LEU A 94 2.24 -14.24 -6.22
N LEU A 95 1.15 -13.63 -5.75
CA LEU A 95 0.92 -13.43 -4.32
C LEU A 95 0.54 -14.75 -3.63
N ALA A 96 -0.24 -15.61 -4.28
CA ALA A 96 -0.59 -16.94 -3.77
C ALA A 96 0.65 -17.84 -3.64
N ASP A 97 1.53 -17.83 -4.64
CA ASP A 97 2.79 -18.57 -4.63
C ASP A 97 3.68 -18.08 -3.48
N ALA A 98 3.81 -16.76 -3.28
CA ALA A 98 4.58 -16.20 -2.17
C ALA A 98 4.00 -16.56 -0.78
N ILE A 99 2.67 -16.69 -0.66
CA ILE A 99 2.02 -17.15 0.57
C ILE A 99 2.32 -18.63 0.79
N LEU A 100 2.17 -19.46 -0.24
CA LEU A 100 2.41 -20.90 -0.17
C LEU A 100 3.88 -21.23 0.15
N GLU A 101 4.82 -20.56 -0.52
CA GLU A 101 6.26 -20.69 -0.25
C GLU A 101 6.57 -20.40 1.23
N ARG A 102 5.91 -19.40 1.83
CA ARG A 102 6.09 -19.11 3.25
C ARG A 102 5.53 -20.20 4.15
N GLU A 103 4.35 -20.73 3.84
CA GLU A 103 3.71 -21.80 4.60
C GLU A 103 4.52 -23.10 4.57
N MET A 104 5.24 -23.32 3.46
CA MET A 104 6.12 -24.48 3.27
C MET A 104 7.53 -24.30 3.84
N ALA A 105 7.98 -23.07 4.07
CA ALA A 105 9.31 -22.80 4.59
C ALA A 105 9.41 -23.25 6.06
N ASP A 106 10.37 -24.14 6.34
CA ASP A 106 10.64 -24.61 7.69
C ASP A 106 11.19 -23.47 8.55
N SER A 107 10.91 -23.49 9.86
CA SER A 107 11.34 -22.42 10.79
C SER A 107 12.86 -22.30 10.95
N ASP A 108 13.60 -23.29 10.45
CA ASP A 108 15.04 -23.47 10.63
C ASP A 108 15.85 -23.07 9.39
N ASP A 109 15.19 -22.75 8.28
CA ASP A 109 15.86 -22.20 7.11
C ASP A 109 16.34 -20.78 7.46
N GLU A 110 17.66 -20.58 7.45
CA GLU A 110 18.26 -19.25 7.58
C GLU A 110 17.54 -18.31 6.62
N GLU A 111 16.92 -17.23 7.16
CA GLU A 111 16.10 -16.27 6.43
C GLU A 111 16.92 -15.56 5.35
N GLU A 112 17.19 -16.25 4.24
CA GLU A 112 17.67 -15.61 3.02
C GLU A 112 16.50 -14.78 2.52
N ALA A 113 16.62 -13.47 2.73
CA ALA A 113 15.54 -12.54 2.42
C ALA A 113 15.20 -12.66 0.94
N ALA A 114 14.06 -13.31 0.64
CA ALA A 114 13.64 -13.60 -0.72
C ALA A 114 13.71 -12.33 -1.56
N MET A 115 14.46 -12.42 -2.65
CA MET A 115 14.65 -11.28 -3.56
C MET A 115 13.29 -10.87 -4.14
N PRO A 116 13.03 -9.55 -4.29
CA PRO A 116 11.77 -9.08 -4.86
C PRO A 116 11.62 -9.59 -6.29
N ASN A 117 10.47 -10.20 -6.58
CA ASN A 117 10.14 -10.59 -7.95
C ASN A 117 10.06 -9.32 -8.84
N PRO A 118 10.87 -9.19 -9.90
CA PRO A 118 10.89 -7.98 -10.74
C PRO A 118 9.53 -7.73 -11.44
N GLN A 119 8.77 -8.79 -11.70
CA GLN A 119 7.43 -8.69 -12.24
C GLN A 119 6.48 -8.02 -11.24
N LEU A 120 6.57 -8.37 -9.95
CA LEU A 120 5.79 -7.73 -8.88
C LEU A 120 6.04 -6.22 -8.82
N VAL A 121 7.31 -5.79 -8.90
CA VAL A 121 7.68 -4.36 -8.89
C VAL A 121 7.01 -3.63 -10.06
N THR A 122 7.07 -4.22 -11.25
CA THR A 122 6.46 -3.66 -12.47
C THR A 122 4.94 -3.54 -12.34
N LEU A 123 4.29 -4.55 -11.76
CA LEU A 123 2.84 -4.54 -11.53
C LEU A 123 2.44 -3.47 -10.51
N MET A 124 3.16 -3.33 -9.40
CA MET A 124 2.89 -2.28 -8.40
C MET A 124 3.11 -0.86 -8.94
N GLN A 125 4.03 -0.68 -9.90
CA GLN A 125 4.25 0.61 -10.56
C GLN A 125 3.12 0.97 -11.54
N THR A 126 2.63 -0.01 -12.29
CA THR A 126 1.70 0.21 -13.40
C THR A 126 0.23 0.13 -13.01
N ASP A 127 -0.13 -0.70 -12.04
CA ASP A 127 -1.51 -0.92 -11.63
C ASP A 127 -1.75 -0.50 -10.17
N ALA A 128 -2.69 0.44 -9.99
CA ALA A 128 -3.04 0.97 -8.68
C ALA A 128 -3.77 -0.05 -7.79
N VAL A 129 -4.56 -0.95 -8.39
CA VAL A 129 -5.28 -2.00 -7.64
C VAL A 129 -4.26 -2.97 -7.06
N THR A 130 -3.37 -3.51 -7.89
CA THR A 130 -2.24 -4.36 -7.48
C THR A 130 -1.44 -3.72 -6.36
N ARG A 131 -1.05 -2.44 -6.53
CA ARG A 131 -0.30 -1.72 -5.50
C ARG A 131 -1.06 -1.68 -4.18
N LYS A 132 -2.34 -1.31 -4.16
CA LYS A 132 -3.11 -1.24 -2.91
C LYS A 132 -3.24 -2.59 -2.21
N ILE A 133 -3.45 -3.67 -2.96
CA ILE A 133 -3.55 -5.03 -2.39
C ILE A 133 -2.20 -5.43 -1.80
N ALA A 134 -1.09 -5.22 -2.53
CA ALA A 134 0.25 -5.50 -2.03
C ALA A 134 0.59 -4.70 -0.76
N LEU A 135 0.23 -3.41 -0.71
CA LEU A 135 0.41 -2.57 0.47
C LEU A 135 -0.41 -3.06 1.67
N ALA A 136 -1.65 -3.51 1.43
CA ALA A 136 -2.49 -4.11 2.47
C ALA A 136 -1.89 -5.43 2.99
N TYR A 137 -1.37 -6.27 2.09
CA TYR A 137 -0.67 -7.51 2.44
C TYR A 137 0.57 -7.24 3.32
N ILE A 138 1.46 -6.33 2.90
CA ILE A 138 2.65 -5.92 3.70
C ILE A 138 2.23 -5.55 5.11
N LEU A 139 1.24 -4.67 5.21
CA LEU A 139 0.72 -4.22 6.48
C LEU A 139 0.23 -5.43 7.29
N GLY A 140 -0.62 -6.29 6.72
CA GLY A 140 -1.15 -7.50 7.36
C GLY A 140 -0.08 -8.39 7.96
N ARG A 141 0.94 -8.75 7.18
CA ARG A 141 2.07 -9.58 7.64
C ARG A 141 2.87 -8.92 8.76
N LEU A 142 3.16 -7.61 8.65
CA LEU A 142 3.83 -6.87 9.72
C LEU A 142 3.01 -6.80 11.02
N ALA A 143 1.67 -6.83 10.95
CA ALA A 143 0.84 -6.80 12.15
C ALA A 143 0.94 -8.09 12.98
N VAL A 144 1.11 -9.25 12.33
CA VAL A 144 1.38 -10.52 13.02
C VAL A 144 2.87 -10.69 13.38
N GLY A 145 3.73 -9.85 12.83
CA GLY A 145 5.17 -9.85 13.06
C GLY A 145 5.96 -10.69 12.05
N ASP A 146 5.32 -11.09 10.95
CA ASP A 146 5.97 -11.82 9.87
C ASP A 146 6.67 -10.83 8.93
N VAL A 147 7.93 -10.54 9.22
CA VAL A 147 8.78 -9.65 8.44
C VAL A 147 9.15 -10.27 7.10
N SER A 148 9.37 -11.58 7.09
CA SER A 148 9.98 -12.32 5.98
C SER A 148 9.04 -12.33 4.77
N SER A 149 7.74 -12.55 4.98
CA SER A 149 6.76 -12.42 3.88
C SER A 149 6.47 -10.98 3.47
N ALA A 150 6.61 -10.02 4.40
CA ALA A 150 6.37 -8.62 4.10
C ALA A 150 7.51 -8.00 3.26
N TYR A 151 8.74 -8.48 3.47
CA TYR A 151 9.95 -7.85 2.96
C TYR A 151 10.03 -7.76 1.42
N PRO A 152 9.79 -8.83 0.64
CA PRO A 152 9.86 -8.75 -0.83
C PRO A 152 8.90 -7.72 -1.42
N PHE A 153 7.68 -7.65 -0.87
CA PHE A 153 6.66 -6.68 -1.25
C PHE A 153 7.03 -5.27 -0.81
N LEU A 154 7.67 -5.12 0.35
CA LEU A 154 8.15 -3.84 0.84
C LEU A 154 9.27 -3.27 -0.05
N VAL A 155 10.18 -4.11 -0.56
CA VAL A 155 11.18 -3.68 -1.54
C VAL A 155 10.50 -3.19 -2.82
N GLY A 156 9.51 -3.93 -3.33
CA GLY A 156 8.69 -3.47 -4.46
C GLY A 156 7.91 -2.18 -4.18
N ALA A 157 7.45 -1.99 -2.94
CA ALA A 157 6.83 -0.74 -2.50
C ALA A 157 7.82 0.43 -2.51
N ALA A 158 9.06 0.22 -2.10
CA ALA A 158 10.09 1.26 -2.08
C ALA A 158 10.38 1.85 -3.48
N ASP A 159 10.27 1.00 -4.50
CA ASP A 159 10.45 1.39 -5.89
C ASP A 159 9.21 1.94 -6.57
N SER A 160 8.02 1.43 -6.23
CA SER A 160 6.76 1.89 -6.80
C SER A 160 6.21 3.17 -6.15
N LEU A 161 6.51 3.41 -4.87
CA LEU A 161 6.04 4.59 -4.14
C LEU A 161 6.95 5.81 -4.38
N LYS A 162 6.80 6.40 -5.57
CA LYS A 162 7.47 7.63 -6.02
C LYS A 162 6.43 8.62 -6.56
N GLY A 163 6.72 9.93 -6.51
CA GLY A 163 5.87 10.97 -7.09
C GLY A 163 4.43 10.95 -6.56
N GLU A 164 3.45 10.97 -7.48
CA GLU A 164 2.01 10.97 -7.18
C GLU A 164 1.57 9.70 -6.44
N ALA A 165 2.15 8.54 -6.75
CA ALA A 165 1.79 7.29 -6.07
C ALA A 165 2.06 7.36 -4.56
N LEU A 166 3.12 8.04 -4.14
CA LEU A 166 3.40 8.21 -2.71
C LEU A 166 2.45 9.23 -2.04
N LEU A 167 1.90 10.19 -2.80
CA LEU A 167 0.85 11.10 -2.31
C LEU A 167 -0.44 10.33 -2.03
N ASP A 168 -0.86 9.49 -2.98
CA ASP A 168 -2.08 8.70 -2.89
C ASP A 168 -2.02 7.64 -1.77
N GLU A 169 -0.83 7.15 -1.45
CA GLU A 169 -0.59 6.12 -0.43
C GLU A 169 -0.03 6.68 0.89
N ALA A 170 -0.28 7.97 1.20
CA ALA A 170 0.16 8.57 2.47
C ALA A 170 -0.43 7.86 3.71
N ALA A 171 -1.64 7.31 3.60
CA ALA A 171 -2.27 6.51 4.66
C ALA A 171 -1.50 5.21 4.94
N PHE A 172 -0.96 4.57 3.90
CA PHE A 172 -0.07 3.40 4.06
C PHE A 172 1.19 3.80 4.83
N ALA A 173 1.86 4.89 4.46
CA ALA A 173 3.08 5.33 5.16
C ALA A 173 2.82 5.61 6.66
N SER A 174 1.70 6.23 6.99
CA SER A 174 1.31 6.47 8.39
C SER A 174 1.08 5.15 9.14
N SER A 175 0.39 4.20 8.51
CA SER A 175 0.12 2.88 9.08
C SER A 175 1.38 2.02 9.23
N LEU A 176 2.30 2.10 8.27
CA LEU A 176 3.59 1.44 8.31
C LEU A 176 4.43 1.95 9.49
N ALA A 177 4.55 3.27 9.66
CA ALA A 177 5.29 3.85 10.78
C ALA A 177 4.74 3.38 12.14
N ARG A 178 3.40 3.34 12.29
CA ARG A 178 2.75 2.83 13.51
C ARG A 178 3.07 1.36 13.76
N ARG A 179 2.97 0.50 12.73
CA ARG A 179 3.25 -0.94 12.87
C ARG A 179 4.69 -1.20 13.26
N LEU A 180 5.65 -0.55 12.59
CA LEU A 180 7.07 -0.67 12.93
C LEU A 180 7.34 -0.16 14.35
N SER A 181 6.65 0.89 14.80
CA SER A 181 6.80 1.39 16.16
C SER A 181 6.38 0.35 17.19
N THR A 182 5.25 -0.32 16.97
CA THR A 182 4.80 -1.44 17.81
C THR A 182 5.81 -2.59 17.78
N MET A 183 6.29 -2.99 16.60
CA MET A 183 7.24 -4.10 16.47
C MET A 183 8.57 -3.81 17.17
N MET A 184 9.08 -2.57 17.10
CA MET A 184 10.28 -2.14 17.83
C MET A 184 10.08 -2.22 19.35
N GLN A 185 8.89 -1.84 19.84
CA GLN A 185 8.57 -1.90 21.27
C GLN A 185 8.43 -3.34 21.77
N THR A 186 7.93 -4.25 20.93
CA THR A 186 7.80 -5.67 21.27
C THR A 186 9.05 -6.49 20.94
N GLY A 187 10.14 -5.87 20.49
CA GLY A 187 11.39 -6.56 20.13
C GLY A 187 11.30 -7.44 18.88
N LYS A 188 10.22 -7.35 18.10
CA LYS A 188 10.02 -8.09 16.84
C LYS A 188 10.73 -7.45 15.65
N LEU A 189 11.32 -6.27 15.85
CA LEU A 189 12.07 -5.53 14.85
C LEU A 189 13.31 -4.93 15.50
N THR A 190 14.43 -5.01 14.80
CA THR A 190 15.65 -4.28 15.13
C THR A 190 16.10 -3.43 13.94
N HIS A 191 16.89 -2.40 14.21
CA HIS A 191 17.35 -1.46 13.19
C HIS A 191 18.38 -2.05 12.21
N THR A 192 18.96 -3.21 12.56
CA THR A 192 19.89 -3.94 11.71
C THR A 192 19.18 -4.85 10.71
N MET A 193 17.87 -5.07 10.86
CA MET A 193 17.11 -5.89 9.93
C MET A 193 16.92 -5.15 8.58
N PRO A 194 17.00 -5.85 7.44
CA PRO A 194 16.81 -5.23 6.12
C PRO A 194 15.49 -4.47 5.97
N VAL A 195 14.43 -4.95 6.63
CA VAL A 195 13.12 -4.30 6.63
C VAL A 195 13.17 -2.88 7.19
N TRP A 196 14.06 -2.58 8.15
CA TRP A 196 14.24 -1.24 8.70
C TRP A 196 14.78 -0.28 7.64
N GLU A 197 15.82 -0.69 6.92
CA GLU A 197 16.43 0.13 5.88
C GLU A 197 15.42 0.47 4.78
N VAL A 198 14.71 -0.53 4.28
CA VAL A 198 13.72 -0.34 3.21
C VAL A 198 12.53 0.49 3.71
N ALA A 199 11.93 0.12 4.83
CA ALA A 199 10.74 0.82 5.33
C ALA A 199 11.06 2.23 5.80
N VAL A 200 12.06 2.39 6.67
CA VAL A 200 12.35 3.66 7.32
C VAL A 200 13.15 4.56 6.39
N GLU A 201 14.29 4.08 5.90
CA GLU A 201 15.23 4.95 5.19
C GLU A 201 14.80 5.28 3.77
N THR A 202 14.09 4.36 3.11
CA THR A 202 13.68 4.53 1.71
C THR A 202 12.24 5.03 1.56
N ILE A 203 11.28 4.45 2.29
CA ILE A 203 9.86 4.81 2.18
C ILE A 203 9.48 5.95 3.15
N LEU A 204 9.58 5.74 4.45
CA LEU A 204 9.01 6.65 5.46
C LEU A 204 9.71 8.01 5.48
N LEU A 205 11.04 8.04 5.49
CA LEU A 205 11.79 9.31 5.43
C LEU A 205 11.52 10.05 4.11
N ARG A 206 11.19 9.36 3.02
CA ARG A 206 10.71 9.99 1.79
C ARG A 206 9.31 10.58 1.97
N ALA A 207 8.41 9.84 2.60
CA ALA A 207 7.01 10.21 2.80
C ALA A 207 6.78 11.35 3.80
N THR A 208 7.74 11.66 4.68
CA THR A 208 7.65 12.79 5.63
C THR A 208 7.33 14.16 5.00
N GLN A 209 7.61 14.35 3.71
CA GLN A 209 7.35 15.61 3.00
C GLN A 209 5.92 15.74 2.45
N ILE A 210 5.13 14.68 2.52
CA ILE A 210 3.84 14.57 1.82
C ILE A 210 2.69 15.02 2.69
N SER A 211 2.69 14.60 3.95
CA SER A 211 1.63 14.91 4.90
C SER A 211 2.23 15.10 6.28
N THR A 212 1.66 16.04 7.03
CA THR A 212 2.00 16.28 8.43
C THR A 212 1.70 15.04 9.28
N ALA A 213 0.63 14.30 8.96
CA ALA A 213 0.28 13.06 9.66
C ALA A 213 1.40 12.01 9.53
N VAL A 214 1.92 11.80 8.32
CA VAL A 214 3.05 10.87 8.09
C VAL A 214 4.28 11.36 8.85
N HIS A 215 4.57 12.65 8.82
CA HIS A 215 5.71 13.23 9.53
C HIS A 215 5.65 12.96 11.04
N GLU A 216 4.48 13.19 11.65
CA GLU A 216 4.28 12.93 13.08
C GLU A 216 4.44 11.45 13.42
N GLU A 217 3.87 10.54 12.64
CA GLU A 217 4.01 9.10 12.88
C GLU A 217 5.46 8.62 12.76
N VAL A 218 6.23 9.18 11.82
CA VAL A 218 7.67 8.88 11.70
C VAL A 218 8.43 9.39 12.92
N LEU A 219 8.11 10.56 13.45
CA LEU A 219 8.75 11.05 14.68
C LEU A 219 8.36 10.20 15.91
N ARG A 220 7.11 9.73 16.00
CA ARG A 220 6.66 8.80 17.05
C ARG A 220 7.42 7.48 16.97
N LEU A 221 7.60 6.93 15.76
CA LEU A 221 8.43 5.75 15.52
C LEU A 221 9.86 5.95 16.00
N LEU A 222 10.51 7.05 15.61
CA LEU A 222 11.90 7.33 16.00
C LEU A 222 12.05 7.54 17.51
N LEU A 223 11.06 8.16 18.16
CA LEU A 223 11.03 8.32 19.61
C LEU A 223 10.88 6.97 20.32
N ALA A 224 9.97 6.12 19.84
CA ALA A 224 9.76 4.76 20.37
C ALA A 224 11.00 3.88 20.19
N ALA A 225 11.65 3.98 19.04
CA ALA A 225 12.86 3.25 18.71
C ALA A 225 14.12 3.82 19.37
N GLY A 226 14.07 5.03 19.93
CA GLY A 226 15.25 5.78 20.37
C GLY A 226 16.10 5.09 21.44
N LYS A 227 15.50 4.23 22.28
CA LYS A 227 16.23 3.42 23.28
C LYS A 227 17.01 2.26 22.66
N ASN A 228 16.56 1.78 21.49
CA ASN A 228 17.08 0.60 20.80
C ASN A 228 17.90 0.97 19.54
N LEU A 229 18.07 2.26 19.28
CA LEU A 229 18.80 2.79 18.13
C LEU A 229 20.17 3.35 18.56
N PRO A 230 21.24 3.06 17.81
CA PRO A 230 22.49 3.78 17.94
C PRO A 230 22.27 5.28 17.74
N ARG A 231 23.00 6.10 18.52
CA ARG A 231 22.82 7.56 18.52
C ARG A 231 23.04 8.17 17.13
N GLU A 232 23.96 7.62 16.36
CA GLU A 232 24.30 8.03 15.01
C GLU A 232 23.13 7.78 14.05
N VAL A 233 22.51 6.60 14.13
CA VAL A 233 21.35 6.23 13.30
C VAL A 233 20.15 7.10 13.64
N LEU A 234 19.86 7.27 14.93
CA LEU A 234 18.76 8.14 15.38
C LEU A 234 18.97 9.59 14.92
N SER A 235 20.17 10.14 15.10
CA SER A 235 20.53 11.49 14.66
C SER A 235 20.35 11.67 13.16
N ARG A 236 20.82 10.71 12.35
CA ARG A 236 20.67 10.71 10.89
C ARG A 236 19.20 10.70 10.49
N CYS A 237 18.39 9.79 11.05
CA CYS A 237 16.97 9.67 10.74
C CYS A 237 16.18 10.94 11.13
N VAL A 238 16.40 11.45 12.34
CA VAL A 238 15.75 12.69 12.83
C VAL A 238 16.15 13.88 11.97
N THR A 239 17.44 14.02 11.63
CA THR A 239 17.91 15.11 10.76
C THR A 239 17.24 15.05 9.40
N ARG A 240 17.21 13.88 8.74
CA ARG A 240 16.54 13.69 7.44
C ARG A 240 15.03 13.98 7.51
N ALA A 241 14.37 13.59 8.60
CA ALA A 241 12.95 13.91 8.81
C ALA A 241 12.73 15.43 8.95
N LEU A 242 13.55 16.13 9.75
CA LEU A 242 13.39 17.56 10.06
C LEU A 242 13.87 18.50 8.95
N GLU A 243 14.90 18.13 8.18
CA GLU A 243 15.39 18.91 7.03
C GLU A 243 14.27 19.18 6.03
N LYS A 244 13.41 18.19 5.82
CA LYS A 244 12.27 18.29 4.91
C LYS A 244 11.17 19.17 5.47
N THR A 245 10.94 19.16 6.79
CA THR A 245 10.04 20.10 7.49
C THR A 245 10.49 21.55 7.33
N ARG A 246 11.80 21.83 7.37
CA ARG A 246 12.35 23.17 7.13
C ARG A 246 12.08 23.65 5.71
N ARG A 247 12.24 22.78 4.70
CA ARG A 247 11.94 23.07 3.29
C ARG A 247 10.45 23.30 3.08
N GLN A 248 9.59 22.46 3.67
CA GLN A 248 8.14 22.57 3.59
C GLN A 248 7.62 23.88 4.22
N ARG A 249 8.11 24.25 5.42
CA ARG A 249 7.79 25.54 6.06
C ARG A 249 8.22 26.75 5.22
N ARG A 250 9.37 26.67 4.53
CA ARG A 250 9.82 27.74 3.61
C ARG A 250 8.90 27.86 2.39
N HIS A 251 8.44 26.74 1.85
CA HIS A 251 7.55 26.71 0.69
C HIS A 251 6.13 27.21 1.03
N GLU A 252 5.58 26.79 2.18
CA GLU A 252 4.28 27.28 2.68
C GLU A 252 4.32 28.78 2.99
N LYS A 253 5.40 29.28 3.59
CA LYS A 253 5.59 30.72 3.81
C LYS A 253 5.67 31.51 2.50
N LYS A 254 6.22 30.94 1.41
CA LYS A 254 6.21 31.57 0.09
C LYS A 254 4.81 31.59 -0.54
N ARG A 255 4.03 30.51 -0.40
CA ARG A 255 2.64 30.44 -0.91
C ARG A 255 1.66 31.37 -0.17
N LYS A 256 1.89 31.63 1.12
CA LYS A 256 1.04 32.51 1.95
C LYS A 256 1.37 34.00 1.84
N ARG A 257 2.39 34.40 1.05
CA ARG A 257 2.62 35.82 0.76
C ARG A 257 1.61 36.26 -0.31
N PRO A 258 0.71 37.22 -0.02
CA PRO A 258 -0.15 37.78 -1.06
C PRO A 258 0.73 38.45 -2.12
N LYS A 259 0.32 38.34 -3.39
CA LYS A 259 0.86 39.19 -4.46
C LYS A 259 0.50 40.65 -4.19
#